data_AF-A0A0N1HW21-F1
#
_entry.id   AF-A0A0N1HW21-F1
#
_cell.length_a   1.000
_cell.length_b   1.000
_cell.length_c   1.000
_cell.angle_alpha   90.00
_cell.angle_beta   90.00
_cell.angle_gamma   90.00
#
_symmetry.space_group_name_H-M   'P 1'
#
loop_
_entity.id
_entity.type
_entity.pdbx_description
1 polymer ?
#
loop_
_entity_poly.entity_id
_entity_poly.type
_entity_poly.pdbx_seq_one_letter_code
_entity_poly.pdbx_strand_id
1 'polypeptide(L)'
;MKSNDGTLPTSPHKGSIVLVASTSGYFGGSGVAGYVSSKHGVVGLLRSSQAAANRNGVRINGIAPFFTPSHITASYAAEWAAAGLSSNTAEGVARRVVETLADSTQQGSCFLVAGGKSTELETRRTELLDEWIGSDNRKLMADANVLFAKLGGYPLPKARSLL
;
A
#
# COMPACT_ATOMS: atom_id res chain seq x y z
N MET A 1 28.01 -3.97 -21.85
CA MET A 1 26.76 -4.15 -21.09
C MET A 1 26.89 -5.47 -20.35
N LYS A 2 27.03 -5.49 -19.02
CA LYS A 2 27.24 -6.74 -18.27
C LYS A 2 25.95 -7.56 -18.32
N SER A 3 26.03 -8.78 -18.84
CA SER A 3 24.95 -9.76 -18.83
C SER A 3 24.68 -10.20 -17.38
N ASN A 4 23.44 -10.04 -16.94
CA ASN A 4 22.98 -10.51 -15.63
C ASN A 4 22.32 -11.88 -15.87
N ASP A 5 23.10 -12.96 -15.71
CA ASP A 5 22.69 -14.35 -15.93
C ASP A 5 22.05 -15.00 -14.69
N GLY A 6 21.82 -14.22 -13.63
CA GLY A 6 21.06 -14.65 -12.46
C GLY A 6 19.58 -14.77 -12.77
N THR A 7 19.15 -15.89 -13.35
CA THR A 7 17.74 -16.22 -13.55
C THR A 7 17.04 -16.28 -12.20
N LEU A 8 16.36 -15.17 -11.85
CA LEU A 8 15.32 -15.18 -10.82
C LEU A 8 14.24 -16.19 -11.24
N PRO A 9 13.62 -16.91 -10.29
CA PRO A 9 12.57 -17.86 -10.59
C PRO A 9 11.51 -17.20 -11.48
N THR A 10 11.12 -17.91 -12.55
CA THR A 10 10.14 -17.42 -13.52
C THR A 10 8.81 -17.20 -12.82
N SER A 11 8.53 -15.97 -12.42
CA SER A 11 7.22 -15.58 -11.91
C SER A 11 6.20 -15.72 -13.05
N PRO A 12 4.99 -16.24 -12.80
CA PRO A 12 3.91 -16.18 -13.79
C PRO A 12 3.49 -14.73 -14.13
N HIS A 13 3.97 -13.76 -13.34
CA HIS A 13 3.76 -12.34 -13.54
C HIS A 13 4.88 -11.71 -14.37
N LYS A 14 4.49 -10.80 -15.27
CA LYS A 14 5.39 -10.03 -16.14
C LYS A 14 6.16 -8.93 -15.40
N GLY A 15 5.76 -8.59 -14.17
CA GLY A 15 6.42 -7.58 -13.35
C GLY A 15 5.88 -7.52 -11.92
N SER A 16 6.58 -6.78 -11.06
CA SER A 16 6.22 -6.56 -9.66
C SER A 16 6.56 -5.13 -9.25
N ILE A 17 5.61 -4.46 -8.59
CA ILE A 17 5.71 -3.08 -8.10
C ILE A 17 5.45 -3.09 -6.59
N VAL A 18 6.29 -2.37 -5.85
CA VAL A 18 6.07 -2.07 -4.43
C VAL A 18 5.95 -0.57 -4.24
N LEU A 19 4.79 -0.13 -3.74
CA LEU A 19 4.52 1.26 -3.42
C LEU A 19 4.96 1.57 -1.99
N VAL A 20 5.73 2.64 -1.80
CA VAL A 20 6.13 3.10 -0.46
C VAL A 20 5.10 4.10 0.07
N ALA A 21 4.15 3.58 0.85
CA ALA A 21 3.16 4.36 1.59
C ALA A 21 3.79 4.91 2.88
N SER A 22 3.02 4.90 3.97
CA SER A 22 3.43 5.24 5.33
C SER A 22 2.33 4.77 6.28
N THR A 23 2.62 4.56 7.56
CA THR A 23 1.56 4.47 8.56
C THR A 23 0.67 5.72 8.54
N SER A 24 1.19 6.90 8.20
CA SER A 24 0.40 8.11 7.98
C SER A 24 -0.59 8.03 6.81
N GLY A 25 -0.44 7.05 5.91
CA GLY A 25 -1.39 6.78 4.82
C GLY A 25 -2.56 5.89 5.24
N TYR A 26 -2.47 5.28 6.41
CA TYR A 26 -3.54 4.47 7.03
C TYR A 26 -4.13 5.16 8.26
N PHE A 27 -3.33 6.01 8.92
CA PHE A 27 -3.66 6.63 10.20
C PHE A 27 -3.34 8.13 10.14
N GLY A 28 -4.20 8.98 10.73
CA GLY A 28 -4.05 10.44 10.66
C GLY A 28 -3.05 11.07 11.65
N GLY A 29 -2.36 10.28 12.48
CA GLY A 29 -1.77 10.74 13.74
C GLY A 29 -0.49 11.60 13.68
N SER A 30 0.01 12.01 12.51
CA SER A 30 1.27 12.77 12.43
C SER A 30 1.12 14.30 12.54
N GLY A 31 -0.11 14.82 12.43
CA GLY A 31 -0.36 16.27 12.42
C GLY A 31 0.06 17.00 11.12
N VAL A 32 0.67 16.30 10.16
CA VAL A 32 1.14 16.88 8.89
C VAL A 32 0.13 16.60 7.78
N ALA A 33 -0.92 17.41 7.69
CA ALA A 33 -2.08 17.17 6.82
C ALA A 33 -1.71 16.85 5.36
N GLY A 34 -0.84 17.67 4.73
CA GLY A 34 -0.42 17.44 3.34
C GLY A 34 0.31 16.11 3.12
N TYR A 35 1.18 15.72 4.06
CA TYR A 35 1.88 14.44 4.02
C TYR A 35 0.91 13.26 4.22
N VAL A 36 0.00 13.37 5.20
CA VAL A 36 -1.05 12.38 5.47
C VAL A 36 -1.93 12.18 4.23
N SER A 37 -2.44 13.26 3.64
CA SER A 37 -3.28 13.20 2.43
C SER A 37 -2.53 12.56 1.25
N SER A 38 -1.27 12.96 1.01
CA SER A 38 -0.45 12.37 -0.04
C SER A 38 -0.25 10.86 0.16
N LYS A 39 0.06 10.43 1.39
CA LYS A 39 0.26 9.01 1.70
C LYS A 39 -1.03 8.19 1.68
N HIS A 40 -2.18 8.78 2.02
CA HIS A 40 -3.49 8.16 1.77
C HIS A 40 -3.74 7.98 0.26
N GLY A 41 -3.30 8.93 -0.58
CA GLY A 41 -3.34 8.80 -2.03
C GLY A 41 -2.57 7.58 -2.55
N VAL A 42 -1.40 7.28 -1.97
CA VAL A 42 -0.62 6.06 -2.31
C VAL A 42 -1.37 4.79 -1.91
N VAL A 43 -2.04 4.78 -0.76
CA VAL A 43 -2.89 3.64 -0.34
C VAL A 43 -4.11 3.48 -1.25
N GLY A 44 -4.73 4.59 -1.66
CA GLY A 44 -5.79 4.59 -2.67
C GLY A 44 -5.31 4.05 -4.01
N LEU A 45 -4.10 4.43 -4.45
CA LEU A 45 -3.49 3.93 -5.67
C LEU A 45 -3.23 2.42 -5.60
N LEU A 46 -2.71 1.92 -4.48
CA LEU A 46 -2.52 0.48 -4.25
C LEU A 46 -3.82 -0.28 -4.49
N ARG A 47 -4.91 0.14 -3.86
CA ARG A 47 -6.21 -0.56 -3.91
C ARG A 47 -6.89 -0.45 -5.27
N SER A 48 -6.91 0.75 -5.86
CA SER A 48 -7.60 1.01 -7.13
C SER A 48 -6.89 0.40 -8.34
N SER A 49 -5.58 0.21 -8.28
CA SER A 49 -4.80 -0.25 -9.44
C SER A 49 -4.81 -1.77 -9.64
N GLN A 50 -5.34 -2.56 -8.70
CA GLN A 50 -5.25 -4.02 -8.71
C GLN A 50 -5.84 -4.65 -9.99
N ALA A 51 -7.02 -4.22 -10.42
CA ALA A 51 -7.65 -4.76 -11.63
C ALA A 51 -6.84 -4.44 -12.90
N ALA A 52 -6.30 -3.22 -13.00
CA ALA A 52 -5.44 -2.82 -14.11
C ALA A 52 -4.10 -3.59 -14.11
N ALA A 53 -3.50 -3.76 -12.94
CA ALA A 53 -2.28 -4.53 -12.76
C ALA A 53 -2.45 -5.99 -13.20
N ASN A 54 -3.54 -6.64 -12.75
CA ASN A 54 -3.85 -8.02 -13.10
C ASN A 54 -4.02 -8.20 -14.63
N ARG A 55 -4.70 -7.28 -15.32
CA ARG A 55 -4.82 -7.32 -16.79
C ARG A 55 -3.47 -7.23 -17.51
N ASN A 56 -2.49 -6.57 -16.90
CA ASN A 56 -1.13 -6.45 -17.44
C ASN A 56 -0.19 -7.56 -16.94
N GLY A 57 -0.69 -8.50 -16.12
CA GLY A 57 0.14 -9.52 -15.49
C GLY A 57 1.19 -8.94 -14.53
N VAL A 58 0.93 -7.78 -13.93
CA VAL A 58 1.83 -7.11 -12.98
C VAL A 58 1.27 -7.25 -11.57
N ARG A 59 2.13 -7.54 -10.59
CA ARG A 59 1.76 -7.49 -9.18
C ARG A 59 1.99 -6.09 -8.61
N ILE A 60 1.07 -5.61 -7.78
CA ILE A 60 1.24 -4.35 -7.05
C ILE A 60 0.96 -4.60 -5.59
N ASN A 61 1.97 -4.33 -4.75
CA ASN A 61 1.91 -4.41 -3.29
C ASN A 61 2.38 -3.08 -2.70
N GLY A 62 2.25 -2.92 -1.38
CA GLY A 62 2.67 -1.73 -0.65
C GLY A 62 3.49 -2.05 0.58
N ILE A 63 4.30 -1.08 1.02
CA ILE A 63 4.93 -1.06 2.34
C ILE A 63 4.51 0.25 3.02
N ALA A 64 4.17 0.18 4.29
CA ALA A 64 3.84 1.31 5.14
C ALA A 64 4.86 1.40 6.29
N PRO A 65 6.03 2.03 6.08
CA PRO A 65 6.99 2.22 7.14
C PRO A 65 6.43 3.17 8.20
N PHE A 66 6.70 2.83 9.46
CA PHE A 66 6.62 3.75 10.57
C PHE A 66 7.95 4.50 10.75
N PHE A 67 8.26 4.95 11.96
CA PHE A 67 9.45 5.75 12.24
C PHE A 67 10.72 5.04 11.76
N THR A 68 11.41 5.72 10.85
CA THR A 68 12.70 5.30 10.28
C THR A 68 13.63 6.51 10.35
N PRO A 69 14.77 6.43 11.05
CA PRO A 69 15.76 7.51 11.10
C PRO A 69 16.19 7.87 9.68
N SER A 70 15.94 9.12 9.29
CA SER A 70 16.23 9.65 7.96
C SER A 70 16.26 11.18 8.03
N HIS A 71 16.61 11.83 6.93
CA HIS A 71 16.56 13.30 6.84
C HIS A 71 15.17 13.88 7.19
N ILE A 72 14.09 13.18 6.86
CA ILE A 72 12.71 13.62 7.14
C ILE A 72 12.41 13.63 8.65
N THR A 73 13.01 12.70 9.39
CA THR A 73 12.74 12.50 10.82
C THR A 73 13.81 13.10 11.73
N ALA A 74 14.84 13.72 11.15
CA ALA A 74 16.00 14.23 11.87
C ALA A 74 15.63 15.23 12.97
N SER A 75 14.59 16.05 12.77
CA SER A 75 14.19 17.09 13.72
C SER A 75 13.56 16.56 15.01
N TYR A 76 13.24 15.26 15.10
CA TYR A 76 12.64 14.66 16.29
C TYR A 76 13.19 13.27 16.62
N ALA A 77 14.30 12.88 15.99
CA ALA A 77 14.89 11.55 16.16
C ALA A 77 15.54 11.37 17.55
N ALA A 78 16.08 12.44 18.12
CA ALA A 78 16.66 12.41 19.46
C ALA A 78 15.58 12.19 20.53
N GLU A 79 14.45 12.89 20.40
CA GLU A 79 13.27 12.76 21.27
C GLU A 79 12.65 11.38 21.15
N TRP A 80 12.58 10.82 19.93
CA TRP A 80 12.14 9.45 19.70
C TRP A 80 13.01 8.44 20.46
N ALA A 81 14.34 8.59 20.35
CA ALA A 81 15.29 7.73 21.05
C ALA A 81 15.24 7.91 22.57
N ALA A 82 15.14 9.15 23.06
CA ALA A 82 15.02 9.47 24.48
C ALA A 82 13.73 8.91 25.11
N ALA A 83 12.65 8.81 24.33
CA ALA A 83 11.41 8.16 24.73
C ALA A 83 11.51 6.61 24.76
N GLY A 84 12.65 6.02 24.41
CA GLY A 84 12.85 4.56 24.40
C GLY A 84 12.08 3.84 23.29
N LEU A 85 11.63 4.56 22.26
CA LEU A 85 10.81 3.99 21.20
C LEU A 85 11.65 3.24 20.16
N SER A 86 11.21 2.03 19.81
CA SER A 86 11.88 1.23 18.78
C SER A 86 11.76 1.88 17.41
N SER A 87 12.89 1.97 16.71
CA SER A 87 12.97 2.51 15.35
C SER A 87 13.09 1.38 14.32
N ASN A 88 12.66 1.65 13.10
CA ASN A 88 13.10 0.84 11.96
C ASN A 88 14.55 1.18 11.57
N THR A 89 15.18 0.30 10.80
CA THR A 89 16.38 0.63 10.02
C THR A 89 16.02 0.76 8.54
N ALA A 90 16.79 1.53 7.78
CA ALA A 90 16.62 1.64 6.34
C ALA A 90 16.75 0.26 5.66
N GLU A 91 17.71 -0.54 6.13
CA GLU A 91 17.96 -1.91 5.68
C GLU A 91 16.79 -2.84 6.00
N GLY A 92 16.14 -2.67 7.16
CA GLY A 92 14.97 -3.46 7.53
C GLY A 92 13.77 -3.18 6.62
N VAL A 93 13.52 -1.91 6.31
CA VAL A 93 12.48 -1.51 5.35
C VAL A 93 12.83 -2.01 3.95
N ALA A 94 14.07 -1.84 3.50
CA ALA A 94 14.53 -2.31 2.20
C ALA A 94 14.42 -3.84 2.06
N ARG A 95 14.78 -4.60 3.10
CA ARG A 95 14.62 -6.05 3.14
C ARG A 95 13.17 -6.45 2.92
N ARG A 96 12.23 -5.81 3.62
CA ARG A 96 10.80 -6.09 3.45
C ARG A 96 10.30 -5.73 2.03
N VAL A 97 10.80 -4.66 1.43
CA VAL A 97 10.52 -4.36 0.01
C VAL A 97 10.99 -5.51 -0.89
N VAL A 98 12.22 -5.99 -0.72
CA VAL A 98 12.79 -7.10 -1.50
C VAL A 98 12.04 -8.40 -1.27
N GLU A 99 11.71 -8.75 -0.02
CA GLU A 99 10.89 -9.92 0.32
C GLU A 99 9.55 -9.89 -0.42
N THR A 100 8.88 -8.73 -0.43
CA THR A 100 7.58 -8.55 -1.11
C THR A 100 7.72 -8.65 -2.64
N LEU A 101 8.82 -8.14 -3.20
CA LEU A 101 9.13 -8.27 -4.62
C LEU A 101 9.42 -9.72 -5.01
N ALA A 102 10.16 -10.46 -4.17
CA ALA A 102 10.58 -11.83 -4.42
C ALA A 102 9.45 -12.84 -4.25
N ASP A 103 8.53 -12.61 -3.32
CA ASP A 103 7.39 -13.48 -3.08
C ASP A 103 6.35 -13.31 -4.20
N SER A 104 6.30 -14.29 -5.11
CA SER A 104 5.37 -14.32 -6.24
C SER A 104 3.92 -14.53 -5.82
N THR A 105 3.65 -14.92 -4.58
CA THR A 105 2.28 -15.13 -4.09
C THR A 105 1.61 -13.83 -3.65
N GLN A 106 2.38 -12.74 -3.44
CA GLN A 106 1.83 -11.48 -2.94
C GLN A 106 1.17 -10.65 -4.02
N GLN A 107 -0.10 -10.31 -3.82
CA GLN A 107 -0.88 -9.42 -4.68
C GLN A 107 -1.80 -8.53 -3.84
N GLY A 108 -1.66 -7.22 -3.99
CA GLY A 108 -2.52 -6.26 -3.30
C GLY A 108 -2.27 -6.12 -1.81
N SER A 109 -1.24 -6.76 -1.26
CA SER A 109 -0.89 -6.68 0.15
C SER A 109 -0.24 -5.35 0.50
N CYS A 110 -0.36 -4.92 1.76
CA CYS A 110 0.44 -3.81 2.29
C CYS A 110 1.05 -4.16 3.63
N PHE A 111 2.37 -4.13 3.74
CA PHE A 111 3.05 -4.46 4.99
C PHE A 111 3.40 -3.21 5.79
N LEU A 112 2.83 -3.08 6.99
CA LEU A 112 3.33 -2.17 8.00
C LEU A 112 4.70 -2.64 8.46
N VAL A 113 5.66 -1.72 8.60
CA VAL A 113 6.98 -2.00 9.19
C VAL A 113 7.20 -1.05 10.36
N ALA A 114 7.28 -1.57 11.58
CA ALA A 114 7.43 -0.77 12.79
C ALA A 114 8.24 -1.51 13.86
N GLY A 115 9.24 -0.84 14.43
CA GLY A 115 10.09 -1.41 15.48
C GLY A 115 10.75 -2.73 15.08
N GLY A 116 11.11 -2.88 13.80
CA GLY A 116 11.71 -4.10 13.25
C GLY A 116 10.74 -5.26 13.01
N LYS A 117 9.44 -5.08 13.28
CA LYS A 117 8.39 -6.05 12.99
C LYS A 117 7.65 -5.67 11.71
N SER A 118 7.00 -6.67 11.10
CA SER A 118 6.14 -6.40 9.96
C SER A 118 4.81 -7.15 10.03
N THR A 119 3.75 -6.47 9.59
CA THR A 119 2.36 -6.94 9.66
C THR A 119 1.65 -6.61 8.36
N GLU A 120 0.99 -7.58 7.74
CA GLU A 120 0.15 -7.37 6.56
C GLU A 120 -1.18 -6.68 6.97
N LEU A 121 -1.58 -5.63 6.25
CA LEU A 121 -2.72 -4.77 6.60
C LEU A 121 -3.98 -5.01 5.75
N GLU A 122 -3.84 -5.37 4.48
CA GLU A 122 -4.93 -5.32 3.51
C GLU A 122 -5.88 -6.51 3.64
N THR A 123 -5.34 -7.71 3.89
CA THR A 123 -6.12 -8.93 4.14
C THR A 123 -6.95 -8.75 5.39
N ARG A 124 -6.32 -8.36 6.50
CA ARG A 124 -7.05 -8.21 7.78
C ARG A 124 -8.08 -7.10 7.74
N ARG A 125 -7.82 -5.98 7.05
CA ARG A 125 -8.85 -4.95 6.82
C ARG A 125 -10.05 -5.54 6.08
N THR A 126 -9.80 -6.33 5.04
CA THR A 126 -10.86 -6.91 4.21
C THR A 126 -11.70 -7.92 4.98
N GLU A 127 -11.05 -8.75 5.81
CA GLU A 127 -11.72 -9.68 6.72
C GLU A 127 -12.61 -8.96 7.74
N LEU A 128 -12.15 -7.80 8.25
CA LEU A 128 -12.85 -7.03 9.27
C LEU A 128 -13.91 -6.07 8.74
N LEU A 129 -14.26 -6.12 7.45
CA LEU A 129 -15.25 -5.21 6.87
C LEU A 129 -16.64 -5.39 7.49
N ASP A 130 -17.03 -6.63 7.80
CA ASP A 130 -18.34 -6.88 8.41
C ASP A 130 -18.42 -6.28 9.81
N GLU A 131 -17.39 -6.44 10.64
CA GLU A 131 -17.34 -5.82 11.97
C GLU A 131 -17.20 -4.30 11.91
N TRP A 132 -16.55 -3.76 10.86
CA TRP A 132 -16.30 -2.33 10.75
C TRP A 132 -17.50 -1.54 10.24
N ILE A 133 -18.12 -1.98 9.14
CA ILE A 133 -19.18 -1.22 8.46
C ILE A 133 -20.56 -1.91 8.52
N GLY A 134 -20.65 -3.13 9.06
CA GLY A 134 -21.87 -3.92 9.11
C GLY A 134 -22.11 -4.72 7.83
N SER A 135 -22.72 -5.90 7.99
CA SER A 135 -22.95 -6.87 6.92
C SER A 135 -23.81 -6.34 5.78
N ASP A 136 -24.81 -5.52 6.10
CA ASP A 136 -25.72 -4.95 5.09
C ASP A 136 -24.98 -3.97 4.17
N ASN A 137 -24.16 -3.10 4.75
CA ASN A 137 -23.32 -2.18 3.98
C ASN A 137 -22.28 -2.94 3.17
N ARG A 138 -21.62 -3.96 3.74
CA ARG A 138 -20.66 -4.78 3.01
C ARG A 138 -21.31 -5.46 1.81
N LYS A 139 -22.49 -6.06 1.99
CA LYS A 139 -23.26 -6.69 0.91
C LYS A 139 -23.62 -5.68 -0.18
N LEU A 140 -24.18 -4.53 0.19
CA LEU A 140 -24.55 -3.48 -0.77
C LEU A 140 -23.35 -3.01 -1.60
N MET A 141 -22.21 -2.76 -0.94
CA MET A 141 -20.97 -2.37 -1.61
C MET A 141 -20.43 -3.47 -2.54
N ALA A 142 -20.53 -4.73 -2.16
CA ALA A 142 -20.13 -5.86 -3.00
C ALA A 142 -21.01 -5.95 -4.27
N ASP A 143 -22.34 -5.84 -4.12
CA ASP A 143 -23.29 -5.85 -5.23
C ASP A 143 -23.03 -4.66 -6.18
N ALA A 144 -22.74 -3.46 -5.62
CA ALA A 144 -22.38 -2.28 -6.40
C ALA A 144 -21.05 -2.46 -7.18
N ASN A 145 -20.04 -3.11 -6.58
CA ASN A 145 -18.79 -3.41 -7.27
C ASN A 145 -19.00 -4.36 -8.47
N VAL A 146 -19.93 -5.32 -8.37
CA VAL A 146 -20.31 -6.17 -9.51
C VAL A 146 -20.93 -5.33 -10.64
N LEU A 147 -21.77 -4.35 -10.31
CA LEU A 147 -22.32 -3.41 -11.30
C LEU A 147 -21.21 -2.58 -11.95
N PHE A 148 -20.32 -1.96 -11.17
CA PHE A 148 -19.23 -1.15 -11.72
C PHE A 148 -18.27 -1.97 -12.59
N ALA A 149 -18.00 -3.23 -12.24
CA ALA A 149 -17.22 -4.12 -13.08
C ALA A 149 -17.89 -4.36 -14.45
N LYS A 150 -19.22 -4.56 -14.48
CA LYS A 150 -19.98 -4.70 -15.74
C LYS A 150 -19.96 -3.44 -16.60
N LEU A 151 -19.94 -2.27 -15.96
CA LEU A 151 -19.88 -0.97 -16.65
C LEU A 151 -18.46 -0.60 -17.12
N GLY A 152 -17.42 -1.34 -16.70
CA GLY A 152 -16.02 -0.98 -16.94
C GLY A 152 -15.49 0.14 -16.03
N GLY A 153 -16.17 0.41 -14.91
CA GLY A 153 -15.89 1.49 -13.98
C GLY A 153 -17.13 2.35 -13.70
N TYR A 154 -16.99 3.33 -12.81
CA TYR A 154 -18.03 4.34 -12.62
C TYR A 154 -17.94 5.41 -13.72
N PRO A 155 -19.02 5.69 -14.46
CA PRO A 155 -18.99 6.69 -15.52
C PRO A 155 -18.84 8.09 -14.93
N LEU A 156 -17.80 8.81 -15.34
CA LEU A 156 -17.64 10.22 -14.99
C LEU A 156 -18.63 11.07 -15.81
N PRO A 157 -19.19 12.14 -15.22
CA PRO A 157 -20.03 13.06 -15.97
C PRO A 157 -19.24 13.68 -17.12
N LYS A 158 -19.92 13.94 -18.25
CA LYS A 158 -19.33 14.71 -19.34
C LYS A 158 -18.92 16.08 -18.81
N ALA A 159 -17.78 16.60 -19.28
CA ALA A 159 -17.39 17.97 -18.99
C ALA A 159 -18.55 18.89 -19.35
N ARG A 160 -18.97 19.74 -18.40
CA ARG A 160 -19.96 20.78 -18.69
C ARG A 160 -19.30 21.74 -19.68
N SER A 161 -19.98 22.06 -20.77
CA SER A 161 -19.59 23.17 -21.64
C SER A 161 -19.55 24.43 -20.76
N LEU A 162 -18.38 25.07 -20.66
CA LEU A 162 -18.30 26.41 -20.12
C LEU A 162 -19.00 27.30 -21.14
N LEU A 163 -20.24 27.69 -20.83
CA LEU A 163 -20.91 28.81 -21.50
C LEU A 163 -20.33 30.11 -20.94
#